data_AF-A0A136KG24-F1
#
_entry.id   AF-A0A136KG24-F1
#
_cell.length_a   1.000
_cell.length_b   1.000
_cell.length_c   1.000
_cell.angle_alpha   90.00
_cell.angle_beta   90.00
_cell.angle_gamma   90.00
#
_symmetry.space_group_name_H-M   'P 1'
#
loop_
_entity.id
_entity.type
_entity.pdbx_description
1 polymer ?
#
loop_
_entity_poly.entity_id
_entity_poly.type
_entity_poly.pdbx_seq_one_letter_code
_entity_poly.pdbx_strand_id
1 'polypeptide(L)'
;MVAPAETASPQPTKSAGGLLKSLVVFFFGAFMGLVAGGLVGFVAASAVSAPVIDKLEKELVLAKSLVLTDEVVASVTPTPTPAVATGCADTEVFYTPGGLFDAALKAELESKISDPLDAYQRENGLCPLVVNFQTNPYETDYDYLVDVFYRGGVYEGRVVDGVSGSIEYWIPECLDTICTFSSAFEAAFPETVNAYRTANGL
;
A
#
# COMPACT_ATOMS: atom_id res chain seq x y z
N MET A 1 27.93 -49.23 -36.20
CA MET A 1 26.84 -50.09 -35.68
C MET A 1 27.07 -50.14 -34.18
N VAL A 2 26.26 -49.64 -33.25
CA VAL A 2 24.86 -49.22 -33.18
C VAL A 2 24.79 -48.09 -32.13
N ALA A 3 24.06 -47.00 -32.42
CA ALA A 3 23.79 -45.91 -31.49
C ALA A 3 22.60 -46.27 -30.58
N PRO A 4 22.56 -45.87 -29.29
CA PRO A 4 21.38 -46.06 -28.46
C PRO A 4 20.41 -44.88 -28.57
N ALA A 5 19.14 -45.26 -28.50
CA ALA A 5 17.93 -44.53 -28.82
C ALA A 5 17.65 -43.28 -27.97
N GLU A 6 17.14 -42.28 -28.67
CA GLU A 6 16.50 -41.06 -28.21
C GLU A 6 15.09 -41.39 -27.68
N THR A 7 14.85 -41.22 -26.38
CA THR A 7 13.50 -41.32 -25.78
C THR A 7 12.83 -39.96 -25.80
N ALA A 8 11.91 -39.78 -26.75
CA ALA A 8 11.01 -38.64 -26.82
C ALA A 8 10.02 -38.62 -25.64
N SER A 9 10.00 -37.52 -24.90
CA SER A 9 9.01 -37.25 -23.85
C SER A 9 7.70 -36.76 -24.49
N PRO A 10 6.53 -37.28 -24.09
CA PRO A 10 5.24 -36.85 -24.63
C PRO A 10 4.89 -35.43 -24.16
N GLN A 11 4.54 -34.55 -25.11
CA GLN A 11 3.94 -33.24 -24.83
C GLN A 11 2.52 -33.42 -24.26
N PRO A 12 2.14 -32.69 -23.20
CA PRO A 12 0.77 -32.64 -22.76
C PRO A 12 -0.09 -31.82 -23.74
N THR A 13 -1.10 -32.47 -24.27
CA THR A 13 -2.15 -31.89 -25.13
C THR A 13 -3.05 -30.92 -24.37
N LYS A 14 -3.41 -29.82 -25.02
CA LYS A 14 -4.42 -28.83 -24.62
C LYS A 14 -5.71 -29.51 -24.11
N SER A 15 -6.11 -29.18 -22.89
CA SER A 15 -7.47 -29.38 -22.41
C SER A 15 -8.26 -28.08 -22.56
N ALA A 16 -9.24 -28.10 -23.46
CA ALA A 16 -10.31 -27.11 -23.55
C ALA A 16 -11.53 -27.68 -22.81
N GLY A 17 -12.08 -26.95 -21.85
CA GLY A 17 -13.36 -27.35 -21.25
C GLY A 17 -13.81 -26.52 -20.04
N GLY A 18 -15.00 -25.91 -20.17
CA GLY A 18 -15.88 -25.43 -19.08
C GLY A 18 -15.47 -24.08 -18.47
N LEU A 19 -16.17 -22.95 -18.63
CA LEU A 19 -17.61 -22.69 -18.56
C LEU A 19 -18.25 -23.31 -17.31
N LEU A 20 -18.22 -22.59 -16.19
CA LEU A 20 -19.38 -22.22 -15.35
C LEU A 20 -18.97 -21.81 -13.92
N LYS A 21 -19.49 -20.65 -13.52
CA LYS A 21 -19.98 -20.30 -12.17
C LYS A 21 -18.94 -20.15 -11.04
N SER A 22 -18.65 -18.90 -10.69
CA SER A 22 -18.65 -18.53 -9.28
C SER A 22 -19.31 -17.17 -9.07
N LEU A 23 -20.48 -17.26 -8.46
CA LEU A 23 -21.34 -16.20 -8.00
C LEU A 23 -20.70 -15.60 -6.74
N VAL A 24 -20.18 -14.39 -6.82
CA VAL A 24 -19.75 -13.64 -5.63
C VAL A 24 -21.00 -13.20 -4.87
N VAL A 25 -21.23 -13.83 -3.72
CA VAL A 25 -22.28 -13.47 -2.77
C VAL A 25 -21.72 -12.38 -1.86
N PHE A 26 -22.17 -11.14 -2.04
CA PHE A 26 -21.98 -10.08 -1.06
C PHE A 26 -23.02 -10.23 0.06
N PHE A 27 -22.58 -10.56 1.26
CA PHE A 27 -23.36 -10.36 2.49
C PHE A 27 -23.11 -8.92 2.99
N PHE A 28 -24.00 -7.98 2.65
CA PHE A 28 -24.19 -6.79 3.47
C PHE A 28 -25.48 -6.94 4.25
N GLY A 29 -25.29 -7.16 5.55
CA GLY A 29 -26.36 -7.24 6.53
C GLY A 29 -27.19 -5.97 6.54
N ALA A 30 -28.50 -6.19 6.60
CA ALA A 30 -29.53 -5.19 6.75
C ALA A 30 -29.34 -4.34 8.03
N PHE A 31 -29.51 -3.03 7.90
CA PHE A 31 -30.21 -2.28 8.93
C PHE A 31 -31.37 -1.52 8.31
N MET A 32 -32.55 -1.90 8.79
CA MET A 32 -33.89 -1.45 8.45
C MET A 32 -34.22 -0.09 9.08
N GLY A 33 -35.09 0.65 8.40
CA GLY A 33 -35.85 1.79 8.94
C GLY A 33 -36.23 2.76 7.82
N LEU A 34 -37.09 2.40 6.87
CA LEU A 34 -38.56 2.43 6.95
C LEU A 34 -39.11 3.73 7.58
N VAL A 35 -39.29 4.77 6.75
CA VAL A 35 -40.41 5.72 6.92
C VAL A 35 -41.20 5.71 5.62
N ALA A 36 -42.45 5.32 5.77
CA ALA A 36 -43.42 5.09 4.73
C ALA A 36 -44.13 6.39 4.31
N GLY A 37 -44.52 6.41 3.04
CA GLY A 37 -45.79 7.00 2.60
C GLY A 37 -45.71 8.38 1.94
N GLY A 38 -46.29 8.49 0.76
CA GLY A 38 -46.72 9.79 0.23
C GLY A 38 -46.66 9.92 -1.28
N LEU A 39 -47.76 9.55 -1.93
CA LEU A 39 -48.03 9.68 -3.35
C LEU A 39 -48.22 11.16 -3.79
N VAL A 40 -48.28 11.34 -5.12
CA VAL A 40 -48.87 12.44 -5.91
C VAL A 40 -47.99 13.66 -6.20
N GLY A 41 -47.70 13.86 -7.50
CA GLY A 41 -47.02 15.03 -8.03
C GLY A 41 -47.91 16.27 -8.17
N PHE A 42 -47.27 17.43 -8.22
CA PHE A 42 -47.75 18.71 -8.77
C PHE A 42 -46.46 19.51 -9.07
N VAL A 43 -46.10 19.75 -10.35
CA VAL A 43 -46.37 20.98 -11.12
C VAL A 43 -45.65 22.24 -10.60
N ALA A 44 -45.07 22.93 -11.58
CA ALA A 44 -44.71 24.35 -11.63
C ALA A 44 -43.33 24.77 -11.08
N ALA A 45 -42.46 25.05 -12.07
CA ALA A 45 -41.53 26.17 -12.00
C ALA A 45 -42.22 27.41 -11.43
N SER A 46 -41.59 28.06 -10.47
CA SER A 46 -41.94 29.41 -10.01
C SER A 46 -40.66 30.09 -9.59
N ALA A 47 -40.38 31.18 -10.28
CA ALA A 47 -39.27 32.10 -10.10
C ALA A 47 -38.97 32.37 -8.61
N VAL A 48 -37.76 32.02 -8.17
CA VAL A 48 -37.16 32.66 -7.01
C VAL A 48 -36.42 33.88 -7.53
N SER A 49 -36.93 35.02 -7.09
CA SER A 49 -36.56 36.36 -7.49
C SER A 49 -35.09 36.66 -7.16
N ALA A 50 -34.46 37.43 -8.05
CA ALA A 50 -33.07 37.85 -8.02
C ALA A 50 -32.61 38.81 -6.88
N PRO A 51 -33.45 39.46 -6.04
CA PRO A 51 -32.91 40.52 -5.16
C PRO A 51 -32.29 40.00 -3.85
N VAL A 52 -32.25 38.69 -3.59
CA VAL A 52 -31.69 38.13 -2.34
C VAL A 52 -30.20 37.76 -2.48
N ILE A 53 -29.70 37.49 -3.68
CA ILE A 53 -28.29 37.12 -3.90
C ILE A 53 -27.36 38.35 -3.79
N ASP A 54 -27.81 39.53 -4.25
CA ASP A 54 -27.02 40.78 -4.22
C ASP A 54 -26.71 41.29 -2.81
N LYS A 55 -27.46 40.87 -1.79
CA LYS A 55 -27.25 41.30 -0.40
C LYS A 55 -26.23 40.43 0.35
N LEU A 56 -25.96 39.22 -0.12
CA LEU A 56 -24.99 38.32 0.52
C LEU A 56 -23.55 38.52 0.02
N GLU A 57 -23.36 39.00 -1.21
CA GLU A 57 -22.01 39.24 -1.76
C GLU A 57 -21.35 40.49 -1.16
N LYS A 58 -22.13 41.49 -0.71
CA LYS A 58 -21.59 42.74 -0.15
C LYS A 58 -21.02 42.62 1.26
N GLU A 59 -21.50 41.66 2.06
CA GLU A 59 -20.95 41.39 3.41
C GLU A 59 -19.67 40.54 3.34
N LEU A 60 -19.49 39.74 2.28
CA LEU A 60 -18.31 38.88 2.10
C LEU A 60 -17.04 39.66 1.70
N VAL A 61 -17.18 40.85 1.11
CA VAL A 61 -16.05 41.69 0.68
C VAL A 61 -15.46 42.50 1.83
N LEU A 62 -16.26 42.86 2.86
CA LEU A 62 -15.75 43.63 4.00
C LEU A 62 -14.99 42.77 5.03
N ALA A 63 -15.30 41.47 5.13
CA ALA A 63 -14.59 40.57 6.04
C ALA A 63 -13.19 40.15 5.51
N LYS A 64 -12.89 40.39 4.23
CA LYS A 64 -11.65 39.92 3.57
C LYS A 64 -10.49 40.92 3.63
N SER A 65 -10.67 42.12 4.20
CA SER A 65 -9.70 43.22 4.16
C SER A 65 -9.02 43.56 5.49
N LEU A 66 -9.28 42.81 6.58
CA LEU A 66 -8.87 43.23 7.94
C LEU A 66 -7.92 42.28 8.69
N VAL A 67 -7.20 41.41 7.98
CA VAL A 67 -6.14 40.58 8.61
C VAL A 67 -4.91 40.55 7.71
N LEU A 68 -4.25 41.70 7.60
CA LEU A 68 -2.85 41.81 7.17
C LEU A 68 -2.16 42.69 8.19
N THR A 69 -1.64 42.05 9.24
CA THR A 69 -0.45 42.42 10.03
C THR A 69 -0.48 41.57 11.29
N ASP A 70 0.03 40.34 11.19
CA ASP A 70 0.82 39.84 12.32
C ASP A 70 1.94 38.96 11.77
N GLU A 71 3.14 39.34 12.14
CA GLU A 71 4.38 38.68 11.80
C GLU A 71 4.40 37.38 12.61
N VAL A 72 3.84 36.31 12.03
CA VAL A 72 3.97 34.97 12.57
C VAL A 72 5.43 34.58 12.38
N VAL A 73 6.25 34.88 13.38
CA VAL A 73 7.47 34.14 13.68
C VAL A 73 7.00 32.70 13.91
N ALA A 74 7.03 31.91 12.84
CA ALA A 74 6.75 30.50 12.88
C ALA A 74 7.78 29.89 13.84
N SER A 75 7.34 29.67 15.08
CA SER A 75 7.99 28.74 15.99
C SER A 75 7.93 27.38 15.30
N VAL A 76 8.98 27.05 14.57
CA VAL A 76 9.28 25.70 14.11
C VAL A 76 9.43 24.84 15.36
N THR A 77 8.29 24.35 15.86
CA THR A 77 8.29 23.19 16.73
C THR A 77 9.01 22.10 15.93
N PRO A 78 10.16 21.59 16.39
CA PRO A 78 10.83 20.53 15.67
C PRO A 78 9.83 19.39 15.51
N THR A 79 9.66 18.91 14.29
CA THR A 79 8.94 17.66 14.02
C THR A 79 9.44 16.64 15.05
N PRO A 80 8.55 16.01 15.84
CA PRO A 80 8.98 15.07 16.86
C PRO A 80 9.86 14.04 16.16
N THR A 81 11.10 13.91 16.64
CA THR A 81 11.98 12.84 16.22
C THR A 81 11.20 11.54 16.39
N PRO A 82 11.07 10.69 15.34
CA PRO A 82 10.40 9.41 15.48
C PRO A 82 11.01 8.69 16.67
N ALA A 83 10.17 8.32 17.63
CA ALA A 83 10.62 7.55 18.76
C ALA A 83 11.01 6.18 18.21
N VAL A 84 12.32 5.95 18.01
CA VAL A 84 12.84 4.62 17.73
C VAL A 84 12.28 3.72 18.82
N ALA A 85 11.48 2.73 18.41
CA ALA A 85 10.82 1.82 19.33
C ALA A 85 11.88 1.14 20.22
N THR A 86 12.07 1.70 21.41
CA THR A 86 13.14 1.29 22.31
C THR A 86 12.71 -0.03 22.92
N GLY A 87 13.41 -1.11 22.58
CA GLY A 87 13.12 -2.46 23.07
C GLY A 87 12.57 -3.45 22.03
N CYS A 88 12.50 -3.12 20.75
CA CYS A 88 12.34 -4.13 19.70
C CYS A 88 13.59 -5.04 19.66
N ALA A 89 13.39 -6.35 19.53
CA ALA A 89 14.49 -7.28 19.25
C ALA A 89 14.95 -7.11 17.78
N ASP A 90 16.09 -7.66 17.41
CA ASP A 90 16.52 -7.71 16.01
C ASP A 90 15.55 -8.59 15.20
N THR A 91 15.31 -8.20 13.95
CA THR A 91 14.42 -8.93 13.04
C THR A 91 15.16 -10.14 12.45
N GLU A 92 14.56 -11.31 12.57
CA GLU A 92 15.09 -12.54 11.99
C GLU A 92 14.60 -12.70 10.54
N VAL A 93 15.52 -12.98 9.61
CA VAL A 93 15.20 -13.17 8.19
C VAL A 93 15.30 -14.66 7.84
N PHE A 94 14.23 -15.21 7.25
CA PHE A 94 14.14 -16.59 6.79
C PHE A 94 13.89 -16.69 5.30
N TYR A 95 14.34 -17.80 4.72
CA TYR A 95 14.17 -18.12 3.31
C TYR A 95 13.59 -19.53 3.18
N THR A 96 12.46 -19.64 2.49
CA THR A 96 11.67 -20.88 2.43
C THR A 96 11.30 -21.24 0.98
N PRO A 97 11.77 -22.38 0.45
CA PRO A 97 12.79 -23.26 1.01
C PRO A 97 14.18 -22.64 0.87
N GLY A 98 15.01 -22.72 1.93
CA GLY A 98 16.28 -21.99 2.01
C GLY A 98 17.34 -22.32 0.95
N GLY A 99 17.19 -23.46 0.24
CA GLY A 99 18.10 -23.88 -0.83
C GLY A 99 17.85 -23.23 -2.19
N LEU A 100 16.76 -22.46 -2.34
CA LEU A 100 16.42 -21.80 -3.62
C LEU A 100 16.87 -20.33 -3.69
N PHE A 101 17.46 -19.81 -2.62
CA PHE A 101 17.90 -18.42 -2.53
C PHE A 101 19.42 -18.37 -2.47
N ASP A 102 20.07 -17.92 -3.55
CA ASP A 102 21.50 -17.69 -3.56
C ASP A 102 21.89 -16.41 -2.79
N ALA A 103 23.19 -16.22 -2.54
CA ALA A 103 23.66 -15.09 -1.74
C ALA A 103 23.39 -13.72 -2.38
N ALA A 104 23.38 -13.63 -3.72
CA ALA A 104 23.13 -12.38 -4.42
C ALA A 104 21.65 -11.99 -4.31
N LEU A 105 20.75 -12.95 -4.53
CA LEU A 105 19.32 -12.77 -4.38
C LEU A 105 18.95 -12.43 -2.93
N LYS A 106 19.57 -13.08 -1.93
CA LYS A 106 19.35 -12.76 -0.52
C LYS A 106 19.71 -11.32 -0.20
N ALA A 107 20.89 -10.86 -0.65
CA ALA A 107 21.30 -9.48 -0.46
C ALA A 107 20.38 -8.48 -1.17
N GLU A 108 19.88 -8.82 -2.36
CA GLU A 108 18.92 -7.98 -3.08
C GLU A 108 17.57 -7.90 -2.35
N LEU A 109 17.02 -9.03 -1.90
CA LEU A 109 15.79 -9.08 -1.10
C LEU A 109 15.93 -8.33 0.22
N GLU A 110 17.07 -8.46 0.90
CA GLU A 110 17.29 -7.75 2.16
C GLU A 110 17.35 -6.23 1.95
N SER A 111 18.24 -5.78 1.05
CA SER A 111 18.46 -4.36 0.80
C SER A 111 17.25 -3.62 0.22
N LYS A 112 16.43 -4.31 -0.58
CA LYS A 112 15.25 -3.70 -1.21
C LYS A 112 13.98 -3.86 -0.42
N ILE A 113 13.88 -4.89 0.44
CA ILE A 113 12.64 -5.23 1.13
C ILE A 113 12.80 -5.23 2.64
N SER A 114 13.55 -6.17 3.23
CA SER A 114 13.52 -6.33 4.69
C SER A 114 14.13 -5.14 5.43
N ASP A 115 15.23 -4.58 4.94
CA ASP A 115 15.95 -3.49 5.60
C ASP A 115 15.13 -2.19 5.62
N PRO A 116 14.60 -1.68 4.49
CA PRO A 116 13.76 -0.49 4.51
C PRO A 116 12.42 -0.74 5.23
N LEU A 117 11.85 -1.94 5.13
CA LEU A 117 10.64 -2.29 5.89
C LEU A 117 10.92 -2.21 7.39
N ASP A 118 11.97 -2.88 7.87
CA ASP A 118 12.29 -2.93 9.30
C ASP A 118 12.53 -1.53 9.87
N ALA A 119 13.32 -0.72 9.17
CA ALA A 119 13.60 0.65 9.58
C ALA A 119 12.33 1.51 9.64
N TYR A 120 11.50 1.48 8.60
CA TYR A 120 10.27 2.29 8.58
C TYR A 120 9.29 1.84 9.67
N GLN A 121 9.10 0.53 9.86
CA GLN A 121 8.17 0.01 10.85
C GLN A 121 8.60 0.39 12.27
N ARG A 122 9.92 0.32 12.57
CA ARG A 122 10.46 0.73 13.87
C ARG A 122 10.30 2.22 14.16
N GLU A 123 10.47 3.08 13.16
CA GLU A 123 10.19 4.52 13.29
C GLU A 123 8.71 4.81 13.57
N ASN A 124 7.82 3.94 13.11
CA ASN A 124 6.37 4.01 13.32
C ASN A 124 5.88 3.22 14.54
N GLY A 125 6.79 2.76 15.42
CA GLY A 125 6.44 2.09 16.67
C GLY A 125 6.07 0.61 16.54
N LEU A 126 6.24 0.02 15.36
CA LEU A 126 6.06 -1.40 15.12
C LEU A 126 7.40 -2.15 15.26
N CYS A 127 7.37 -3.37 15.79
CA CYS A 127 8.56 -4.21 15.94
C CYS A 127 8.40 -5.46 15.07
N PRO A 128 8.92 -5.49 13.84
CA PRO A 128 9.07 -6.74 13.11
C PRO A 128 9.90 -7.72 13.95
N LEU A 129 9.51 -9.00 13.93
CA LEU A 129 10.23 -10.10 14.58
C LEU A 129 10.79 -11.05 13.54
N VAL A 130 9.99 -11.37 12.53
CA VAL A 130 10.36 -12.32 11.48
C VAL A 130 9.96 -11.75 10.13
N VAL A 131 10.88 -11.77 9.17
CA VAL A 131 10.60 -11.59 7.74
C VAL A 131 10.93 -12.91 7.04
N ASN A 132 9.95 -13.55 6.43
CA ASN A 132 10.12 -14.82 5.73
C ASN A 132 9.87 -14.63 4.23
N PHE A 133 10.92 -14.83 3.43
CA PHE A 133 10.85 -14.86 1.99
C PHE A 133 10.53 -16.27 1.51
N GLN A 134 9.48 -16.42 0.72
CA GLN A 134 9.08 -17.70 0.13
C GLN A 134 9.11 -17.65 -1.39
N THR A 135 9.47 -18.75 -2.04
CA THR A 135 9.21 -18.89 -3.48
C THR A 135 7.71 -19.05 -3.72
N ASN A 136 7.18 -18.41 -4.75
CA ASN A 136 5.79 -18.56 -5.16
C ASN A 136 5.67 -19.55 -6.34
N PRO A 137 5.22 -20.79 -6.13
CA PRO A 137 5.14 -21.77 -7.20
C PRO A 137 3.87 -21.65 -8.05
N TYR A 138 2.95 -20.72 -7.72
CA TYR A 138 1.60 -20.69 -8.29
C TYR A 138 1.34 -19.54 -9.26
N GLU A 139 2.04 -18.41 -9.14
CA GLU A 139 1.85 -17.24 -10.00
C GLU A 139 3.09 -17.02 -10.86
N THR A 140 2.90 -16.78 -12.15
CA THR A 140 4.01 -16.49 -13.08
C THR A 140 4.48 -15.05 -13.01
N ASP A 141 3.69 -14.18 -12.38
CA ASP A 141 3.89 -12.74 -12.36
C ASP A 141 4.53 -12.27 -11.06
N TYR A 142 4.63 -13.15 -10.05
CA TYR A 142 5.23 -12.86 -8.75
C TYR A 142 6.09 -14.05 -8.32
N ASP A 143 7.40 -13.86 -8.30
CA ASP A 143 8.36 -14.93 -7.99
C ASP A 143 8.40 -15.27 -6.49
N TYR A 144 8.08 -14.29 -5.63
CA TYR A 144 8.24 -14.44 -4.18
C TYR A 144 7.04 -13.94 -3.36
N LEU A 145 6.87 -14.53 -2.18
CA LEU A 145 5.98 -14.06 -1.12
C LEU A 145 6.83 -13.61 0.06
N VAL A 146 6.44 -12.53 0.72
CA VAL A 146 7.09 -12.00 1.91
C VAL A 146 6.07 -11.96 3.03
N ASP A 147 6.36 -12.69 4.10
CA ASP A 147 5.58 -12.65 5.32
C ASP A 147 6.33 -11.90 6.40
N VAL A 148 5.65 -10.98 7.07
CA VAL A 148 6.19 -10.25 8.21
C VAL A 148 5.35 -10.53 9.44
N PHE A 149 6.01 -10.99 10.49
CA PHE A 149 5.41 -11.21 11.80
C PHE A 149 5.94 -10.16 12.76
N TYR A 150 5.03 -9.42 13.39
CA TYR A 150 5.37 -8.37 14.33
C TYR A 150 5.20 -8.83 15.78
N ARG A 151 5.91 -8.17 16.69
CA ARG A 151 5.65 -8.29 18.12
C ARG A 151 4.21 -7.84 18.41
N GLY A 152 3.46 -8.67 19.11
CA GLY A 152 2.04 -8.45 19.39
C GLY A 152 1.10 -9.25 18.49
N GLY A 153 1.63 -10.07 17.56
CA GLY A 153 0.85 -11.02 16.77
C GLY A 153 0.21 -10.43 15.51
N VAL A 154 0.62 -9.23 15.10
CA VAL A 154 0.25 -8.66 13.79
C VAL A 154 1.01 -9.39 12.69
N TYR A 155 0.33 -9.62 11.57
CA TYR A 155 0.87 -10.29 10.38
C TYR A 155 0.62 -9.40 9.15
N GLU A 156 1.62 -9.30 8.29
CA GLU A 156 1.55 -8.66 6.97
C GLU A 156 2.11 -9.62 5.93
N GLY A 157 1.43 -9.74 4.79
CA GLY A 157 1.86 -10.56 3.66
C GLY A 157 1.92 -9.73 2.39
N ARG A 158 2.95 -9.94 1.57
CA ARG A 158 3.16 -9.21 0.31
C ARG A 158 3.64 -10.16 -0.80
N VAL A 159 3.19 -9.91 -2.02
CA VAL A 159 3.74 -10.52 -3.24
C VAL A 159 4.87 -9.65 -3.79
N VAL A 160 5.92 -10.27 -4.33
CA VAL A 160 7.07 -9.59 -4.91
C VAL A 160 7.27 -10.09 -6.33
N ASP A 161 7.27 -9.14 -7.27
CA ASP A 161 7.60 -9.41 -8.66
C ASP A 161 9.12 -9.49 -8.82
N GLY A 162 9.58 -10.53 -9.53
CA GLY A 162 10.96 -10.69 -10.00
C GLY A 162 11.06 -10.96 -11.51
N VAL A 163 9.94 -10.99 -12.23
CA VAL A 163 9.78 -11.40 -13.63
C VAL A 163 10.47 -10.40 -14.58
N SER A 164 10.64 -9.15 -14.15
CA SER A 164 11.39 -8.13 -14.87
C SER A 164 12.93 -8.24 -14.70
N GLY A 165 13.41 -9.24 -13.94
CA GLY A 165 14.82 -9.46 -13.68
C GLY A 165 15.42 -8.58 -12.59
N SER A 166 14.59 -7.83 -11.85
CA SER A 166 15.00 -7.08 -10.66
C SER A 166 13.89 -7.05 -9.62
N ILE A 167 14.25 -7.24 -8.36
CA ILE A 167 13.32 -7.09 -7.24
C ILE A 167 12.94 -5.61 -7.12
N GLU A 168 11.65 -5.30 -6.99
CA GLU A 168 11.18 -3.94 -6.73
C GLU A 168 11.47 -3.52 -5.27
N TYR A 169 11.68 -2.22 -5.06
CA TYR A 169 11.83 -1.70 -3.70
C TYR A 169 10.49 -1.82 -2.96
N TRP A 170 10.57 -2.26 -1.71
CA TRP A 170 9.43 -2.19 -0.81
C TRP A 170 8.97 -0.74 -0.67
N ILE A 171 7.65 -0.54 -0.70
CA ILE A 171 7.01 0.74 -0.50
C ILE A 171 5.94 0.60 0.60
N PRO A 172 5.91 1.50 1.59
CA PRO A 172 4.87 1.46 2.61
C PRO A 172 3.50 1.79 2.01
N GLU A 173 2.47 1.12 2.51
CA GLU A 173 1.08 1.41 2.18
C GLU A 173 0.48 2.30 3.27
N CYS A 174 0.13 3.55 2.91
CA CYS A 174 -0.50 4.50 3.83
C CYS A 174 -1.97 4.81 3.46
N LEU A 175 -2.60 3.89 2.70
CA LEU A 175 -3.99 3.95 2.27
C LEU A 175 -4.34 5.31 1.65
N ASP A 176 -5.22 6.08 2.30
CA ASP A 176 -5.74 7.37 1.82
C ASP A 176 -4.79 8.56 2.12
N THR A 177 -3.61 8.29 2.69
CA THR A 177 -2.66 9.32 3.10
C THR A 177 -1.29 9.11 2.48
N ILE A 178 -0.52 10.20 2.38
CA ILE A 178 0.87 10.14 1.93
C ILE A 178 1.74 9.70 3.11
N CYS A 179 2.56 8.65 2.89
CA CYS A 179 3.54 8.19 3.86
C CYS A 179 4.59 9.29 4.10
N THR A 180 4.87 9.56 5.36
CA THR A 180 5.92 10.49 5.77
C THR A 180 7.18 9.71 6.10
N PHE A 181 8.32 10.16 5.58
CA PHE A 181 9.63 9.58 5.87
C PHE A 181 10.42 10.51 6.78
N SER A 182 11.12 9.94 7.77
CA SER A 182 12.08 10.71 8.56
C SER A 182 13.30 11.09 7.71
N SER A 183 14.02 12.14 8.10
CA SER A 183 15.28 12.49 7.42
C SER A 183 16.34 11.38 7.54
N ALA A 184 16.29 10.59 8.61
CA ALA A 184 17.19 9.45 8.79
C ALA A 184 16.85 8.33 7.81
N PHE A 185 15.55 8.03 7.66
CA PHE A 185 15.08 7.04 6.70
C PHE A 185 15.38 7.46 5.25
N GLU A 186 15.10 8.71 4.88
CA GLU A 186 15.40 9.22 3.53
C GLU A 186 16.89 9.16 3.20
N ALA A 187 17.76 9.38 4.18
CA ALA A 187 19.20 9.28 4.00
C ALA A 187 19.70 7.84 3.89
N ALA A 188 19.07 6.89 4.60
CA ALA A 188 19.47 5.49 4.61
C ALA A 188 18.91 4.68 3.42
N PHE A 189 17.69 5.01 2.98
CA PHE A 189 16.96 4.28 1.93
C PHE A 189 16.40 5.23 0.84
N PRO A 190 17.25 6.02 0.16
CA PRO A 190 16.80 7.00 -0.82
C PRO A 190 16.08 6.36 -2.02
N GLU A 191 16.45 5.15 -2.43
CA GLU A 191 15.82 4.43 -3.54
C GLU A 191 14.41 3.97 -3.19
N THR A 192 14.18 3.48 -1.97
CA THR A 192 12.83 3.15 -1.46
C THR A 192 11.92 4.38 -1.46
N VAL A 193 12.43 5.52 -0.98
CA VAL A 193 11.68 6.78 -1.00
C VAL A 193 11.37 7.23 -2.43
N ASN A 194 12.34 7.11 -3.34
CA ASN A 194 12.12 7.46 -4.74
C ASN A 194 11.12 6.52 -5.43
N ALA A 195 11.17 5.21 -5.14
CA ALA A 195 10.20 4.23 -5.62
C ALA A 195 8.80 4.57 -5.13
N TYR A 196 8.65 4.89 -3.84
CA TYR A 196 7.37 5.33 -3.26
C TYR A 196 6.84 6.59 -3.96
N ARG A 197 7.67 7.63 -4.12
CA ARG A 197 7.26 8.89 -4.78
C ARG A 197 6.82 8.63 -6.22
N THR A 198 7.59 7.83 -6.96
CA THR A 198 7.27 7.46 -8.34
C THR A 198 5.94 6.70 -8.43
N ALA A 199 5.73 5.69 -7.58
CA ALA A 199 4.51 4.89 -7.57
C ALA A 199 3.25 5.69 -7.21
N ASN A 200 3.40 6.80 -6.47
CA ASN A 200 2.31 7.66 -6.01
C ASN A 200 2.20 8.99 -6.80
N GLY A 201 3.05 9.22 -7.81
CA GLY A 201 3.03 10.43 -8.63
C GLY A 201 3.43 11.71 -7.87
N LEU A 202 4.37 11.60 -6.92
CA LEU A 202 4.87 12.68 -6.06
C LEU A 202 6.22 13.24 -6.51
#